data_AF-A0A937PCA9-F1
#
_entry.id   AF-A0A937PCA9-F1
#
_cell.length_a   1.000
_cell.length_b   1.000
_cell.length_c   1.000
_cell.angle_alpha   90.00
_cell.angle_beta   90.00
_cell.angle_gamma   90.00
#
_symmetry.space_group_name_H-M   'P 1'
#
loop_
_entity.id
_entity.type
_entity.pdbx_description
1 polymer ?
#
loop_
_entity_poly.entity_id
_entity_poly.type
_entity_poly.pdbx_seq_one_letter_code
_entity_poly.pdbx_strand_id
1 'polypeptide(L)'
;MLIHFLHSSTKLSKLCPGKSLNRALPVFPERLEQLLRRLGYSRLIFQFQVQTKPEIFATSSRSMLAHMNQMKYNIENHLALAEKLEDINYCDIEDILSDTLLSSIEPGKFEKPTDPASFLDS
;
A
#
# COMPACT_ATOMS: atom_id res chain seq x y z
N MET A 1 -9.17 -5.44 14.86
CA MET A 1 -7.73 -5.10 14.74
C MET A 1 -7.43 -4.88 13.27
N LEU A 2 -6.63 -3.87 12.97
CA LEU A 2 -6.19 -3.56 11.61
C LEU A 2 -4.70 -3.85 11.52
N ILE A 3 -4.29 -4.53 10.45
CA ILE A 3 -2.88 -4.85 10.20
C ILE A 3 -2.44 -4.07 8.97
N HIS A 4 -1.39 -3.27 9.14
CA HIS A 4 -0.74 -2.55 8.05
C HIS A 4 0.42 -3.39 7.53
N PHE A 5 0.44 -3.63 6.21
CA PHE A 5 1.54 -4.26 5.52
C PHE A 5 2.20 -3.26 4.58
N LEU A 6 3.52 -3.24 4.55
CA LEU A 6 4.32 -2.49 3.60
C LEU A 6 5.00 -3.46 2.64
N HIS A 7 4.71 -3.33 1.34
CA HIS A 7 5.40 -4.12 0.34
C HIS A 7 6.77 -3.54 0.04
N SER A 8 7.83 -4.32 0.19
CA SER A 8 9.21 -3.81 0.13
C SER A 8 9.62 -3.35 -1.28
N SER A 9 9.14 -4.01 -2.34
CA SER A 9 9.52 -3.68 -3.73
C SER A 9 8.79 -2.44 -4.24
N THR A 10 7.48 -2.37 -4.04
CA THR A 10 6.64 -1.24 -4.53
C THR A 10 6.49 -0.11 -3.53
N LYS A 11 6.91 -0.33 -2.27
CA LYS A 11 6.68 0.58 -1.13
C LYS A 11 5.21 0.92 -0.88
N LEU A 12 4.27 0.13 -1.42
CA LEU A 12 2.84 0.35 -1.20
C LEU A 12 2.41 -0.14 0.18
N SER A 13 1.53 0.63 0.80
CA SER A 13 0.88 0.31 2.06
C SER A 13 -0.48 -0.34 1.81
N LYS A 14 -0.73 -1.51 2.41
CA LYS A 14 -2.04 -2.18 2.37
C LYS A 14 -2.60 -2.36 3.76
N LEU A 15 -3.90 -2.13 3.92
CA LEU A 15 -4.61 -2.32 5.17
C LEU A 15 -5.44 -3.60 5.10
N CYS A 16 -5.14 -4.51 6.02
CA CYS A 16 -5.80 -5.81 6.13
C CYS A 16 -6.57 -5.86 7.45
N PRO A 17 -7.90 -5.72 7.43
CA PRO A 17 -8.71 -5.95 8.61
C PRO A 17 -8.62 -7.44 9.00
N GLY A 18 -8.30 -7.73 10.25
CA GLY A 18 -8.09 -9.11 10.67
C GLY A 18 -7.84 -9.27 12.17
N LYS A 19 -8.07 -10.49 12.68
CA LYS A 19 -7.86 -10.80 14.10
C LYS A 19 -6.40 -11.11 14.44
N SER A 20 -5.57 -11.52 13.47
CA SER A 20 -4.17 -11.87 13.69
C SER A 20 -3.34 -11.80 12.40
N LEU A 21 -2.02 -11.62 12.56
CA LEU A 21 -1.06 -11.63 11.46
C LEU A 21 -1.14 -12.92 10.64
N ASN A 22 -1.22 -14.08 11.30
CA ASN A 22 -1.31 -15.39 10.66
C ASN A 22 -2.54 -15.55 9.75
N ARG A 23 -3.64 -14.82 10.01
CA ARG A 23 -4.82 -14.83 9.15
C ARG A 23 -4.74 -13.79 8.04
N ALA A 24 -4.03 -12.69 8.26
CA ALA A 24 -3.91 -11.61 7.28
C ALA A 24 -2.81 -11.85 6.25
N LEU A 25 -1.75 -12.59 6.61
CA LEU A 25 -0.64 -12.94 5.74
C LEU A 25 -1.07 -13.69 4.45
N PRO A 26 -1.92 -14.75 4.50
CA PRO A 26 -2.30 -15.49 3.30
C PRO A 26 -3.11 -14.68 2.29
N VAL A 27 -3.86 -13.68 2.76
CA VAL A 27 -4.73 -12.84 1.90
C VAL A 27 -4.02 -11.57 1.42
N PHE A 28 -2.85 -11.25 1.96
CA PHE A 28 -2.12 -10.04 1.62
C PHE A 28 -1.71 -9.97 0.13
N PRO A 29 -1.19 -11.03 -0.51
CA PRO A 29 -0.81 -10.99 -1.93
C PRO A 29 -1.96 -10.59 -2.85
N GLU A 30 -3.13 -11.21 -2.68
CA GLU A 30 -4.33 -10.90 -3.47
C GLU A 30 -4.78 -9.44 -3.25
N ARG A 31 -4.79 -9.00 -1.99
CA ARG A 31 -5.18 -7.64 -1.61
C ARG A 31 -4.21 -6.58 -2.16
N LEU A 32 -2.92 -6.87 -2.19
CA LEU A 32 -1.90 -6.01 -2.79
C LEU A 32 -2.03 -5.97 -4.31
N GLU A 33 -2.33 -7.11 -4.94
CA GLU A 33 -2.61 -7.17 -6.37
C GLU A 33 -3.80 -6.27 -6.75
N GLN A 34 -4.90 -6.33 -5.99
CA GLN A 34 -6.05 -5.45 -6.19
C GLN A 34 -5.69 -3.97 -6.10
N LEU A 35 -4.83 -3.58 -5.14
CA LEU A 35 -4.34 -2.21 -5.02
C LEU A 35 -3.52 -1.81 -6.24
N LEU A 36 -2.58 -2.66 -6.68
CA LEU A 36 -1.77 -2.41 -7.87
C LEU A 36 -2.64 -2.26 -9.13
N ARG A 37 -3.69 -3.06 -9.27
CA ARG A 37 -4.66 -2.95 -10.38
C ARG A 37 -5.39 -1.61 -10.35
N ARG A 38 -5.88 -1.19 -9.17
CA ARG A 38 -6.56 0.11 -8.99
C ARG A 38 -5.65 1.29 -9.30
N LEU A 39 -4.37 1.19 -8.97
CA LEU A 39 -3.35 2.19 -9.28
C LEU A 39 -2.85 2.16 -10.73
N GLY A 40 -3.42 1.30 -11.60
CA GLY A 40 -3.08 1.22 -13.03
C GLY A 40 -1.92 0.28 -13.37
N TYR A 41 -1.27 -0.34 -12.39
CA TYR A 41 -0.09 -1.19 -12.57
C TYR A 41 -0.40 -2.65 -12.97
N SER A 42 -1.60 -2.92 -13.50
CA SER A 42 -2.06 -4.28 -13.83
C SER A 42 -1.08 -5.08 -14.68
N ARG A 43 -0.38 -4.43 -15.61
CA ARG A 43 0.59 -5.08 -16.51
C ARG A 43 1.94 -5.37 -15.84
N LEU A 44 2.26 -4.74 -14.72
CA LEU A 44 3.57 -4.83 -14.06
C LEU A 44 3.54 -5.73 -12.81
N ILE A 45 2.36 -6.24 -12.42
CA ILE A 45 2.17 -7.10 -11.24
C ILE A 45 3.18 -8.25 -11.17
N PHE A 46 3.44 -8.93 -12.29
CA PHE A 46 4.36 -10.06 -12.33
C PHE A 46 5.81 -9.67 -11.99
N GLN A 47 6.20 -8.42 -12.23
CA GLN A 47 7.55 -7.91 -11.94
C GLN A 47 7.73 -7.58 -10.46
N PHE A 48 6.62 -7.32 -9.74
CA PHE A 48 6.67 -6.93 -8.33
C PHE A 48 6.79 -8.10 -7.36
N GLN A 49 6.79 -9.35 -7.84
CA GLN A 49 6.97 -10.55 -7.01
C GLN A 49 5.97 -10.62 -5.83
N VAL A 50 4.71 -10.24 -6.08
CA VAL A 50 3.64 -10.08 -5.07
C VAL A 50 3.35 -11.36 -4.27
N GLN A 51 3.68 -12.52 -4.84
CA GLN A 51 3.48 -13.86 -4.24
C GLN A 51 4.67 -14.32 -3.38
N THR A 52 5.62 -13.43 -3.08
CA THR A 52 6.74 -13.74 -2.17
C THR A 52 6.26 -13.80 -0.73
N LYS A 53 6.88 -14.69 0.05
CA LYS A 53 6.57 -14.83 1.48
C LYS A 53 6.94 -13.51 2.19
N PRO A 54 6.02 -12.90 2.96
CA PRO A 54 6.32 -11.66 3.66
C PRO A 54 7.42 -11.87 4.72
N GLU A 55 8.44 -11.04 4.67
CA GLU A 55 9.49 -10.98 5.69
C GLU A 55 9.14 -9.92 6.74
N ILE A 56 9.24 -10.28 8.02
CA ILE A 56 9.04 -9.36 9.14
C ILE A 56 10.41 -8.79 9.49
N PHE A 57 10.57 -7.48 9.30
CA PHE A 57 11.81 -6.80 9.63
C PHE A 57 11.67 -6.01 10.94
N ALA A 58 12.69 -6.08 11.79
CA ALA A 58 12.90 -5.12 12.86
C ALA A 58 13.90 -4.06 12.38
N THR A 59 13.67 -2.79 12.72
CA THR A 59 14.57 -1.68 12.36
C THR A 59 14.94 -0.86 13.58
N SER A 60 16.23 -0.53 13.70
CA SER A 60 16.76 0.43 14.68
C SER A 60 17.01 1.81 14.06
N SER A 61 16.73 1.97 12.77
CA SER A 61 16.94 3.24 12.06
C SER A 61 15.92 4.29 12.51
N ARG A 62 16.41 5.41 13.06
CA ARG A 62 15.56 6.52 13.52
C ARG A 62 14.71 7.12 12.41
N SER A 63 15.24 7.23 11.19
CA SER A 63 14.48 7.75 10.05
C SER A 63 13.34 6.82 9.66
N MET A 64 13.60 5.51 9.62
CA MET A 64 12.56 4.51 9.34
C MET A 64 11.49 4.50 10.44
N LEU A 65 11.89 4.60 11.72
CA LEU A 65 10.94 4.69 12.83
C LEU A 65 10.08 5.96 12.75
N ALA A 66 10.68 7.11 12.41
CA ALA A 66 9.94 8.36 12.22
C ALA A 66 8.91 8.22 11.08
N HIS A 67 9.30 7.63 9.95
CA HIS A 67 8.38 7.36 8.84
C HIS A 67 7.26 6.39 9.23
N MET A 68 7.58 5.30 9.94
CA MET A 68 6.57 4.36 10.45
C MET A 68 5.58 5.04 11.39
N ASN A 69 6.06 5.94 12.26
CA ASN A 69 5.22 6.71 13.16
C ASN A 69 4.31 7.69 12.40
N GLN A 70 4.83 8.34 11.36
CA GLN A 70 4.03 9.23 10.52
C GLN A 70 2.93 8.47 9.78
N MET A 71 3.25 7.29 9.21
CA MET A 71 2.24 6.42 8.58
C MET A 71 1.18 5.98 9.58
N LYS A 72 1.60 5.55 10.78
CA LYS A 72 0.69 5.17 11.86
C LYS A 72 -0.25 6.31 12.22
N TYR A 73 0.27 7.52 12.43
CA TYR A 73 -0.53 8.70 12.74
C TYR A 73 -1.55 9.01 11.65
N ASN A 74 -1.13 8.97 10.38
CA ASN A 74 -2.04 9.19 9.25
C ASN A 74 -3.15 8.15 9.20
N ILE A 75 -2.83 6.87 9.39
CA ILE A 75 -3.82 5.79 9.45
C ILE A 75 -4.79 6.05 10.60
N GLU A 76 -4.29 6.27 11.82
CA GLU A 76 -5.11 6.52 13.01
C GLU A 76 -6.03 7.73 12.82
N ASN A 77 -5.54 8.81 12.22
CA ASN A 77 -6.35 10.00 11.95
C ASN A 77 -7.52 9.70 11.00
N HIS A 78 -7.28 8.98 9.89
CA HIS A 78 -8.36 8.63 8.97
C HIS A 78 -9.35 7.63 9.57
N LEU A 79 -8.88 6.70 10.41
CA LEU A 79 -9.75 5.76 11.11
C LEU A 79 -10.58 6.44 12.21
N ALA A 80 -10.05 7.47 12.87
CA ALA A 80 -10.75 8.20 13.92
C ALA A 80 -11.95 9.01 13.41
N LEU A 81 -12.03 9.25 12.09
CA LEU A 81 -13.16 9.94 11.46
C LEU A 81 -14.39 9.03 11.26
N ALA A 82 -14.25 7.72 11.41
CA ALA A 82 -15.36 6.78 11.22
C ALA A 82 -16.09 6.52 12.55
N GLU A 83 -17.43 6.61 12.54
CA GLU A 83 -18.25 6.33 13.72
C GLU A 83 -18.29 4.83 14.04
N LYS A 84 -18.27 3.96 13.01
CA LYS A 84 -18.17 2.51 13.14
C LYS A 84 -17.10 1.94 12.23
N LEU A 85 -16.64 0.73 12.56
CA LEU A 85 -15.67 -0.01 11.73
C LEU A 85 -16.21 -0.28 10.31
N GLU A 86 -17.52 -0.42 10.19
CA GLU A 86 -18.25 -0.66 8.93
C GLU A 86 -18.17 0.54 7.97
N ASP A 87 -18.02 1.75 8.52
CA ASP A 87 -18.03 3.00 7.76
C ASP A 87 -16.63 3.33 7.18
N ILE A 88 -15.62 2.51 7.49
CA ILE A 88 -14.24 2.75 7.08
C ILE A 88 -14.05 2.34 5.62
N ASN A 89 -13.85 3.32 4.75
CA ASN A 89 -13.40 3.05 3.39
C ASN A 89 -11.88 2.80 3.35
N TYR A 90 -11.49 1.54 3.52
CA TYR A 90 -10.09 1.14 3.45
C TYR A 90 -9.42 1.45 2.10
N CYS A 91 -10.19 1.46 1.01
CA CYS A 91 -9.62 1.74 -0.31
C CYS A 91 -9.12 3.18 -0.41
N ASP A 92 -9.91 4.15 0.07
CA ASP A 92 -9.55 5.56 0.05
C ASP A 92 -8.32 5.84 0.92
N ILE A 93 -8.26 5.23 2.12
CA ILE A 93 -7.09 5.36 3.01
C ILE A 93 -5.84 4.79 2.34
N GLU A 94 -5.94 3.62 1.70
CA GLU A 94 -4.82 3.02 0.97
C GLU A 94 -4.35 3.90 -0.21
N ASP A 95 -5.28 4.54 -0.92
CA ASP A 95 -4.95 5.41 -2.04
C ASP A 95 -4.20 6.67 -1.54
N ILE A 96 -4.63 7.28 -0.43
CA ILE A 96 -3.92 8.40 0.24
C ILE A 96 -2.50 7.98 0.68
N LEU A 97 -2.35 6.78 1.25
CA LEU A 97 -1.06 6.27 1.68
C LEU A 97 -0.13 5.94 0.49
N SER A 98 -0.71 5.59 -0.66
CA SER A 98 0.03 5.28 -1.89
C SER A 98 0.71 6.53 -2.45
N ASP A 99 0.03 7.67 -2.42
CA ASP A 99 0.59 8.96 -2.85
C ASP A 99 1.71 9.46 -1.92
N THR A 100 1.60 9.19 -0.62
CA THR A 100 2.56 9.66 0.38
C THR A 100 3.95 9.00 0.23
N LEU A 101 4.00 7.74 -0.19
CA LEU A 101 5.26 7.00 -0.40
C LEU A 101 5.82 7.17 -1.81
N LEU A 102 4.96 7.16 -2.84
CA LEU A 102 5.41 7.32 -4.23
C LEU A 102 5.94 8.75 -4.51
N SER A 103 5.43 9.77 -3.83
CA SER A 103 5.94 11.15 -3.95
C SER A 103 7.36 11.34 -3.39
N SER A 104 7.81 10.45 -2.50
CA SER A 104 9.17 10.46 -1.93
C SER A 104 10.20 9.67 -2.76
N ILE A 105 9.73 8.86 -3.70
CA ILE A 105 10.56 8.14 -4.66
C ILE A 105 10.71 9.06 -5.88
N GLU A 106 11.95 9.40 -6.23
CA GLU A 106 12.25 10.31 -7.34
C GLU A 106 11.38 9.99 -8.58
N PRO A 107 10.69 10.99 -9.16
CA PRO A 107 9.91 10.79 -10.37
C PRO A 107 10.84 10.25 -11.47
N GLY A 108 10.59 9.02 -11.93
CA GLY A 108 11.42 8.32 -12.92
C GLY A 108 11.89 6.90 -12.52
N LYS A 109 11.77 6.48 -11.26
CA LYS A 109 12.10 5.08 -10.87
C LYS A 109 10.97 4.07 -11.04
N PHE A 110 9.73 4.54 -11.10
CA PHE A 110 8.60 3.81 -11.64
C PHE A 110 7.77 4.81 -12.45
N GLU A 111 7.69 4.62 -13.77
CA GLU A 111 6.75 5.38 -14.59
C GLU A 111 5.34 5.02 -14.13
N LYS A 112 4.55 6.03 -13.73
CA LYS A 112 3.09 5.83 -13.66
C LYS A 112 2.68 5.38 -15.06
N PRO A 113 1.96 4.25 -15.22
CA PRO A 113 1.51 3.83 -16.53
C PRO A 113 0.65 4.97 -17.11
N THR A 114 1.15 5.59 -18.18
CA THR A 114 0.42 6.60 -18.91
C THR A 114 -0.86 5.97 -19.43
N ASP A 115 -1.97 6.67 -19.24
CA ASP A 115 -3.30 6.26 -19.69
C ASP A 115 -3.22 5.77 -21.15
N PRO A 116 -3.62 4.52 -21.48
CA PRO A 116 -3.55 4.00 -22.85
C PRO A 116 -4.35 4.84 -23.87
N ALA A 117 -5.23 5.74 -23.42
CA ALA A 117 -5.93 6.68 -24.28
C ALA A 117 -5.00 7.72 -24.95
N SER A 118 -3.80 7.97 -24.41
CA SER A 118 -2.88 8.98 -24.98
C SER A 118 -2.00 8.46 -26.13
N PHE A 119 -2.12 7.18 -26.52
CA PHE A 119 -1.33 6.56 -27.59
C PHE A 119 -2.12 6.36 -28.90
N LEU A 120 -3.37 6.81 -28.96
CA LEU A 120 -4.22 6.67 -30.16
C LEU A 120 -4.25 7.93 -31.05
N ASP A 121 -3.56 9.00 -30.68
CA ASP A 121 -3.50 10.26 -31.44
C ASP A 121 -2.05 10.66 -31.81
N SER A 122 -1.20 9.72 -32.24
CA SER A 122 0.17 10.02 -32.71
C SER A 122 0.57 9.19 -33.92
#